data_AF-A0A1J4KR85-F1
#
_entry.id   AF-A0A1J4KR85-F1
#
_cell.length_a   1.000
_cell.length_b   1.000
_cell.length_c   1.000
_cell.angle_alpha   90.00
_cell.angle_beta   90.00
_cell.angle_gamma   90.00
#
_symmetry.space_group_name_H-M   'P 1'
#
loop_
_entity.id
_entity.type
_entity.pdbx_description
1 polymer ?
#
loop_
_entity_poly.entity_id
_entity_poly.type
_entity_poly.pdbx_seq_one_letter_code
_entity_poly.pdbx_strand_id
1 'polypeptide(L)'
;MAGPDHLNNVLSEVLTSEQSFNASMKKCRDNLFFPLIFQLAERRIIADIPDFKTLYEKFCVIIDSSDRFIARYQNSMINGDPNGYISIFRILPDVVVRYVNYIELHHKVLPLIRRERQFNKAFDNFISEIEGLLSDTFQSFLILPIQRPPRYQLLLREIIQSTPQNSQNLPFYEQIIQTIADIITAADMKIEEFEEEIQISDLQNRLNDFDTYKKGRHLYFMGDCNNFSRKKGEQRHIILFSDVLIIAEYKSSNKLRVNNITESGQYLILDVKDDSSFNNCIDIRKRDKSFRASMATPQQKTDILNAFNLMLENNNLQLKRLEMLGFAPIWIPDENAPICMLCGDPFTKLTNRKHHCRYCGYCICKKCFQNKIVCPGRGPEPQQVCKNCYEKILAMDPRMILPEISEPIFQT
;
A
#
# COMPACT_ATOMS: atom_id res chain seq x y z
N MET A 1 4.72 28.74 -27.13
CA MET A 1 3.43 29.29 -26.66
C MET A 1 2.36 28.67 -27.53
N ALA A 2 1.46 27.87 -26.96
CA ALA A 2 0.33 27.38 -27.72
C ALA A 2 -0.60 28.57 -28.04
N GLY A 3 -1.04 28.69 -29.29
CA GLY A 3 -1.85 29.83 -29.74
C GLY A 3 -3.30 29.78 -29.23
N PRO A 4 -4.10 30.84 -29.48
CA PRO A 4 -5.53 30.91 -29.12
C PRO A 4 -6.35 29.71 -29.63
N ASP A 5 -5.96 29.16 -30.78
CA ASP A 5 -6.62 27.99 -31.39
C ASP A 5 -6.47 26.72 -30.54
N HIS A 6 -5.37 26.57 -29.79
CA HIS A 6 -5.18 25.40 -28.94
C HIS A 6 -6.10 25.44 -27.71
N LEU A 7 -6.23 26.59 -27.05
CA LEU A 7 -7.15 26.75 -25.92
C LEU A 7 -8.60 26.44 -26.34
N ASN A 8 -9.02 26.92 -27.50
CA ASN A 8 -10.36 26.63 -28.04
C ASN A 8 -10.57 25.13 -28.33
N ASN A 9 -9.54 24.44 -28.81
CA ASN A 9 -9.59 22.99 -29.03
C ASN A 9 -9.75 22.23 -27.70
N VAL A 10 -8.99 22.60 -26.67
CA VAL A 10 -9.08 21.97 -25.33
C VAL A 10 -10.45 22.21 -24.71
N LEU A 11 -10.98 23.45 -24.82
CA LEU A 11 -12.33 23.78 -24.36
C LEU A 11 -13.41 22.99 -25.12
N SER A 12 -13.24 22.75 -26.42
CA SER A 12 -14.15 21.90 -27.20
C SER A 12 -14.05 20.43 -26.76
N GLU A 13 -12.84 19.97 -26.44
CA GLU A 13 -12.60 18.61 -25.96
C GLU A 13 -13.26 18.34 -24.59
N VAL A 14 -13.24 19.31 -23.68
CA VAL A 14 -13.95 19.21 -22.39
C VAL A 14 -15.42 18.87 -22.62
N LEU A 15 -16.10 19.63 -23.49
CA LEU A 15 -17.52 19.44 -23.75
C LEU A 15 -17.81 18.13 -24.48
N THR A 16 -17.08 17.83 -25.55
CA THR A 16 -17.32 16.63 -26.35
C THR A 16 -17.02 15.35 -25.57
N SER A 17 -15.95 15.34 -24.77
CA SER A 17 -15.64 14.21 -23.90
C SER A 17 -16.66 14.04 -22.77
N GLU A 18 -17.23 15.13 -22.22
CA GLU A 18 -18.29 15.05 -21.22
C GLU A 18 -19.58 14.48 -21.80
N GLN A 19 -19.96 14.91 -23.01
CA GLN A 19 -21.13 14.40 -23.72
C GLN A 19 -20.99 12.90 -24.01
N SER A 20 -19.82 12.46 -24.49
CA SER A 20 -19.55 11.05 -24.75
C SER A 20 -19.59 10.22 -23.46
N PHE A 21 -18.93 10.71 -22.40
CA PHE A 21 -18.98 10.09 -21.07
C PHE A 21 -20.42 9.90 -20.58
N ASN A 22 -21.21 10.97 -20.59
CA ASN A 22 -22.58 10.97 -20.10
C ASN A 22 -23.51 10.08 -20.94
N ALA A 23 -23.32 10.05 -22.25
CA ALA A 23 -24.07 9.16 -23.14
C ALA A 23 -23.81 7.68 -22.80
N SER A 24 -22.55 7.30 -22.57
CA SER A 24 -22.18 5.94 -22.15
C SER A 24 -22.75 5.60 -20.77
N MET A 25 -22.72 6.53 -19.83
CA MET A 25 -23.32 6.37 -18.50
C MET A 25 -24.84 6.14 -18.59
N LYS A 26 -25.55 6.96 -19.37
CA LYS A 26 -27.00 6.80 -19.61
C LYS A 26 -27.32 5.47 -20.30
N LYS A 27 -26.52 5.07 -21.29
CA LYS A 27 -26.64 3.76 -21.96
C LYS A 27 -26.57 2.62 -20.93
N CYS A 28 -25.61 2.64 -20.01
CA CYS A 28 -25.53 1.65 -18.92
C CYS A 28 -26.73 1.71 -17.98
N ARG A 29 -27.09 2.92 -17.51
CA ARG A 29 -28.22 3.14 -16.58
C ARG A 29 -29.50 2.53 -17.15
N ASP A 30 -29.84 2.88 -18.39
CA ASP A 30 -31.15 2.57 -18.97
C ASP A 30 -31.26 1.11 -19.40
N ASN A 31 -30.17 0.53 -19.91
CA ASN A 31 -30.22 -0.81 -20.50
C ASN A 31 -29.79 -1.93 -19.54
N LEU A 32 -29.02 -1.61 -18.49
CA LEU A 32 -28.47 -2.63 -17.59
C LEU A 32 -28.77 -2.33 -16.12
N PHE A 33 -28.33 -1.19 -15.61
CA PHE A 33 -28.35 -0.92 -14.17
C PHE A 33 -29.79 -0.81 -13.62
N PHE A 34 -30.65 -0.05 -14.29
CA PHE A 34 -32.05 0.10 -13.90
C PHE A 34 -32.87 -1.19 -14.09
N PRO A 35 -32.79 -1.91 -15.24
CA PRO A 35 -33.41 -3.22 -15.37
C PRO A 35 -32.98 -4.21 -14.28
N LEU A 36 -31.70 -4.25 -13.92
CA LEU A 36 -31.21 -5.12 -12.85
C LEU A 36 -31.82 -4.74 -11.49
N ILE A 37 -31.85 -3.45 -11.15
CA ILE A 37 -32.49 -2.96 -9.92
C ILE A 37 -33.95 -3.42 -9.85
N PHE A 38 -34.67 -3.38 -10.97
CA PHE A 38 -36.05 -3.84 -11.05
C PHE A 38 -36.16 -5.36 -10.82
N GLN A 39 -35.32 -6.17 -11.47
CA GLN A 39 -35.30 -7.63 -11.27
C GLN A 39 -35.03 -8.02 -9.80
N LEU A 40 -34.11 -7.29 -9.14
CA LEU A 40 -33.78 -7.50 -7.73
C LEU A 40 -34.93 -7.08 -6.81
N ALA A 41 -35.54 -5.92 -7.06
CA ALA A 41 -36.65 -5.39 -6.26
C ALA A 41 -37.89 -6.31 -6.31
N GLU A 42 -38.18 -6.89 -7.48
CA GLU A 42 -39.27 -7.86 -7.66
C GLU A 42 -38.89 -9.29 -7.26
N ARG A 43 -37.67 -9.51 -6.77
CA ARG A 43 -37.13 -10.82 -6.39
C ARG A 43 -37.16 -11.87 -7.51
N ARG A 44 -37.16 -11.42 -8.78
CA ARG A 44 -37.00 -12.29 -9.96
C ARG A 44 -35.56 -12.81 -10.07
N ILE A 45 -34.61 -11.98 -9.67
CA ILE A 45 -33.22 -12.35 -9.41
C ILE A 45 -32.96 -12.11 -7.92
N ILE A 46 -32.32 -13.06 -7.25
CA ILE A 46 -31.92 -12.93 -5.85
C ILE A 46 -30.41 -12.83 -5.84
N ALA A 47 -29.86 -11.72 -5.35
CA ALA A 47 -28.42 -11.49 -5.21
C ALA A 47 -28.15 -10.76 -3.89
N ASP A 48 -27.10 -11.15 -3.16
CA ASP A 48 -26.74 -10.53 -1.90
C ASP A 48 -25.67 -9.46 -2.11
N ILE A 49 -26.15 -8.28 -2.51
CA ILE A 49 -25.31 -7.12 -2.76
C ILE A 49 -25.86 -5.93 -1.95
N PRO A 50 -25.52 -5.84 -0.65
CA PRO A 50 -25.79 -4.66 0.15
C PRO A 50 -25.34 -3.39 -0.57
N ASP A 51 -26.12 -2.32 -0.42
CA ASP A 51 -25.89 -1.01 -1.04
C ASP A 51 -25.91 -0.96 -2.58
N PHE A 52 -26.32 -2.01 -3.29
CA PHE A 52 -26.43 -1.98 -4.76
C PHE A 52 -27.39 -0.88 -5.25
N LYS A 53 -28.51 -0.68 -4.55
CA LYS A 53 -29.44 0.42 -4.83
C LYS A 53 -28.80 1.79 -4.59
N THR A 54 -28.07 1.95 -3.49
CA THR A 54 -27.34 3.17 -3.18
C THR A 54 -26.28 3.47 -4.25
N LEU A 55 -25.61 2.44 -4.78
CA LEU A 55 -24.66 2.58 -5.89
C LEU A 55 -25.35 3.11 -7.15
N TYR A 56 -26.52 2.56 -7.49
CA TYR A 56 -27.34 3.04 -8.60
C TYR A 56 -27.76 4.51 -8.41
N GLU A 57 -28.24 4.88 -7.21
CA GLU A 57 -28.64 6.26 -6.91
C GLU A 57 -27.46 7.24 -7.08
N LYS A 58 -26.27 6.89 -6.57
CA LYS A 58 -25.05 7.69 -6.76
C LYS A 58 -24.60 7.77 -8.23
N PHE A 59 -24.75 6.68 -8.98
CA PHE A 59 -24.48 6.66 -10.42
C PHE A 59 -25.41 7.63 -11.19
N CYS A 60 -26.70 7.67 -10.83
CA CYS A 60 -27.65 8.64 -11.38
C CYS A 60 -27.30 10.09 -11.00
N VAL A 61 -26.87 10.34 -9.76
CA VAL A 61 -26.43 11.69 -9.34
C VAL A 61 -25.26 12.21 -10.20
N ILE A 62 -24.36 11.33 -10.63
CA ILE A 62 -23.25 11.68 -11.54
C ILE A 62 -23.79 12.06 -12.92
N ILE A 63 -24.71 11.27 -13.48
CA ILE A 63 -25.37 11.57 -14.76
C ILE A 63 -26.04 12.95 -14.71
N ASP A 64 -26.82 13.22 -13.66
CA ASP A 64 -27.52 14.49 -13.50
C ASP A 64 -26.54 15.67 -13.35
N SER A 65 -25.40 15.43 -12.73
CA SER A 65 -24.36 16.46 -12.56
C SER A 65 -23.63 16.75 -13.86
N SER A 66 -23.38 15.71 -14.66
CA SER A 66 -22.85 15.81 -16.00
C SER A 66 -23.80 16.57 -16.93
N ASP A 67 -25.11 16.25 -16.90
CA ASP A 67 -26.14 16.98 -17.64
C ASP A 67 -26.16 18.48 -17.30
N ARG A 68 -26.11 18.81 -16.00
CA ARG A 68 -26.05 20.21 -15.55
C ARG A 68 -24.76 20.90 -16.00
N PHE A 69 -23.62 20.21 -15.95
CA PHE A 69 -22.34 20.74 -16.41
C PHE A 69 -22.37 21.02 -17.91
N ILE A 70 -22.82 20.06 -18.74
CA ILE A 70 -22.96 20.20 -20.20
C ILE A 70 -23.87 21.40 -20.54
N ALA A 71 -25.05 21.48 -19.91
CA ALA A 71 -26.00 22.56 -20.16
C ALA A 71 -25.41 23.95 -19.82
N ARG A 72 -24.70 24.06 -18.68
CA ARG A 72 -24.00 25.28 -18.29
C ARG A 72 -22.88 25.63 -19.26
N TYR A 73 -22.13 24.63 -19.72
CA TYR A 73 -21.05 24.79 -20.68
C TYR A 73 -21.57 25.33 -22.01
N GLN A 74 -22.60 24.69 -22.57
CA GLN A 74 -23.23 25.10 -23.83
C GLN A 74 -23.82 26.51 -23.74
N ASN A 75 -24.51 26.84 -22.64
CA ASN A 75 -25.05 28.17 -22.43
C ASN A 75 -23.95 29.25 -22.43
N SER A 76 -22.83 28.97 -21.78
CA SER A 76 -21.68 29.87 -21.71
C SER A 76 -20.98 30.03 -23.07
N MET A 77 -20.96 28.97 -23.89
CA MET A 77 -20.43 29.04 -25.27
C MET A 77 -21.33 29.88 -26.19
N ILE A 78 -22.65 29.82 -26.02
CA ILE A 78 -23.62 30.57 -26.84
C ILE A 78 -23.69 32.05 -26.44
N ASN A 79 -23.78 32.33 -25.14
CA ASN A 79 -23.99 33.68 -24.62
C ASN A 79 -22.69 34.44 -24.35
N GLY A 80 -21.55 33.76 -24.43
CA GLY A 80 -20.26 34.25 -23.97
C GLY A 80 -20.16 34.25 -22.45
N ASP A 81 -19.00 33.85 -21.91
CA ASP A 81 -18.69 34.02 -20.49
C ASP A 81 -17.84 35.28 -20.29
N PRO A 82 -18.36 36.32 -19.62
CA PRO A 82 -17.59 37.54 -19.33
C PRO A 82 -16.33 37.28 -18.49
N ASN A 83 -16.23 36.12 -17.83
CA ASN A 83 -15.08 35.69 -17.03
C ASN A 83 -14.24 34.62 -17.74
N GLY A 84 -14.30 34.51 -19.07
CA GLY A 84 -13.46 33.60 -19.85
C GLY A 84 -13.58 32.14 -19.41
N TYR A 85 -14.81 31.63 -19.33
CA TYR A 85 -15.16 30.25 -18.97
C TYR A 85 -14.88 29.82 -17.52
N ILE A 86 -14.29 30.66 -16.67
CA ILE A 86 -14.08 30.34 -15.24
C ILE A 86 -15.38 29.87 -14.57
N SER A 87 -16.50 30.51 -14.91
CA SER A 87 -17.77 30.25 -14.26
C SER A 87 -18.28 28.83 -14.53
N ILE A 88 -17.84 28.20 -15.62
CA ILE A 88 -18.10 26.79 -15.93
C ILE A 88 -17.33 25.89 -14.97
N PHE A 89 -16.04 26.17 -14.77
CA PHE A 89 -15.15 25.27 -14.03
C PHE A 89 -15.25 25.41 -12.51
N ARG A 90 -15.78 26.53 -11.99
CA ARG A 90 -15.99 26.74 -10.55
C ARG A 90 -16.89 25.70 -9.87
N ILE A 91 -17.75 25.02 -10.62
CA ILE A 91 -18.60 23.95 -10.08
C ILE A 91 -17.91 22.58 -10.05
N LEU A 92 -16.77 22.42 -10.74
CA LEU A 92 -16.10 21.12 -10.83
C LEU A 92 -15.69 20.53 -9.47
N PRO A 93 -15.21 21.30 -8.47
CA PRO A 93 -14.92 20.72 -7.15
C PRO A 93 -16.14 20.03 -6.52
N ASP A 94 -17.32 20.65 -6.52
CA ASP A 94 -18.56 20.03 -6.02
C ASP A 94 -18.95 18.80 -6.84
N VAL A 95 -18.79 18.88 -8.16
CA VAL A 95 -19.05 17.75 -9.05
C VAL A 95 -18.13 16.57 -8.70
N VAL A 96 -16.83 16.81 -8.49
CA VAL A 96 -15.83 15.79 -8.11
C VAL A 96 -16.16 15.11 -6.79
N VAL A 97 -16.69 15.84 -5.79
CA VAL A 97 -17.17 15.24 -4.53
C VAL A 97 -18.23 14.16 -4.78
N ARG A 98 -19.09 14.33 -5.80
CA ARG A 98 -20.11 13.32 -6.17
C ARG A 98 -19.48 12.07 -6.78
N TYR A 99 -18.40 12.23 -7.54
CA TYR A 99 -17.60 11.10 -8.05
C TYR A 99 -16.93 10.36 -6.90
N VAL A 100 -16.29 11.06 -5.96
CA VAL A 100 -15.68 10.46 -4.75
C VAL A 100 -16.70 9.61 -3.98
N ASN A 101 -17.88 10.16 -3.73
CA ASN A 101 -18.97 9.45 -3.06
C ASN A 101 -19.37 8.14 -3.76
N TYR A 102 -19.27 8.09 -5.08
CA TYR A 102 -19.51 6.87 -5.87
C TYR A 102 -18.32 5.91 -5.78
N ILE A 103 -17.09 6.39 -5.92
CA ILE A 103 -15.86 5.59 -5.87
C ILE A 103 -15.80 4.82 -4.54
N GLU A 104 -16.00 5.51 -3.41
CA GLU A 104 -16.03 4.87 -2.07
C GLU A 104 -17.01 3.69 -2.00
N LEU A 105 -18.18 3.82 -2.64
CA LEU A 105 -19.19 2.76 -2.64
C LEU A 105 -18.91 1.66 -3.67
N HIS A 106 -18.36 2.03 -4.82
CA HIS A 106 -17.95 1.09 -5.86
C HIS A 106 -16.92 0.08 -5.33
N HIS A 107 -15.92 0.53 -4.56
CA HIS A 107 -14.93 -0.35 -3.93
C HIS A 107 -15.57 -1.41 -3.02
N LYS A 108 -16.64 -1.04 -2.28
CA LYS A 108 -17.39 -1.95 -1.40
C LYS A 108 -18.24 -2.96 -2.18
N VAL A 109 -18.89 -2.49 -3.25
CA VAL A 109 -19.94 -3.25 -3.95
C VAL A 109 -19.36 -4.14 -5.08
N LEU A 110 -18.28 -3.73 -5.75
CA LEU A 110 -17.74 -4.47 -6.91
C LEU A 110 -17.30 -5.91 -6.57
N PRO A 111 -16.63 -6.20 -5.44
CA PRO A 111 -16.29 -7.58 -5.06
C PRO A 111 -17.53 -8.48 -4.92
N LEU A 112 -18.64 -7.91 -4.44
CA LEU A 112 -19.91 -8.62 -4.28
C LEU A 112 -20.57 -8.89 -5.64
N ILE A 113 -20.58 -7.91 -6.55
CA ILE A 113 -21.03 -8.12 -7.94
C ILE A 113 -20.22 -9.25 -8.61
N ARG A 114 -18.90 -9.26 -8.44
CA ARG A 114 -18.03 -10.31 -9.00
C ARG A 114 -18.36 -11.69 -8.40
N ARG A 115 -18.57 -11.76 -7.09
CA ARG A 115 -18.99 -12.99 -6.40
C ARG A 115 -20.33 -13.49 -6.95
N GLU A 116 -21.31 -12.61 -7.11
CA GLU A 116 -22.62 -12.97 -7.67
C GLU A 116 -22.49 -13.45 -9.12
N ARG A 117 -21.72 -12.78 -9.97
CA ARG A 117 -21.45 -13.30 -11.32
C ARG A 117 -20.81 -14.69 -11.33
N GLN A 118 -19.93 -14.97 -10.37
CA GLN A 118 -19.24 -16.26 -10.29
C GLN A 118 -20.16 -17.40 -9.82
N PHE A 119 -21.03 -17.15 -8.84
CA PHE A 119 -21.77 -18.21 -8.14
C PHE A 119 -23.28 -18.21 -8.42
N ASN A 120 -23.82 -17.14 -8.99
CA ASN A 120 -25.25 -16.97 -9.25
C ASN A 120 -25.53 -16.90 -10.75
N LYS A 121 -25.91 -18.05 -11.32
CA LYS A 121 -26.19 -18.18 -12.77
C LYS A 121 -27.32 -17.28 -13.25
N ALA A 122 -28.35 -17.04 -12.44
CA ALA A 122 -29.47 -16.18 -12.85
C ALA A 122 -29.01 -14.72 -13.00
N PHE A 123 -28.20 -14.25 -12.04
CA PHE A 123 -27.59 -12.93 -12.09
C PHE A 123 -26.61 -12.81 -13.27
N ASP A 124 -25.72 -13.79 -13.45
CA ASP A 124 -24.72 -13.75 -14.52
C ASP A 124 -25.34 -13.84 -15.92
N ASN A 125 -26.36 -14.68 -16.12
CA ASN A 125 -27.06 -14.78 -17.40
C ASN A 125 -27.73 -13.45 -17.78
N PHE A 126 -28.42 -12.81 -16.82
CA PHE A 126 -29.07 -11.53 -17.04
C PHE A 126 -28.07 -10.44 -17.44
N ILE A 127 -26.96 -10.33 -16.71
CA ILE A 127 -25.89 -9.39 -17.05
C ILE A 127 -25.31 -9.71 -18.43
N SER A 128 -24.94 -10.96 -18.68
CA SER A 128 -24.24 -11.37 -19.91
C SER A 128 -25.10 -11.18 -21.17
N GLU A 129 -26.41 -11.39 -21.08
CA GLU A 129 -27.35 -11.11 -22.17
C GLU A 129 -27.31 -9.63 -22.57
N ILE A 130 -27.38 -8.74 -21.58
CA ILE A 130 -27.36 -7.29 -21.81
C ILE A 130 -25.96 -6.83 -22.26
N GLU A 131 -24.88 -7.36 -21.70
CA GLU A 131 -23.51 -7.06 -22.13
C GLU A 131 -23.31 -7.39 -23.62
N GLY A 132 -23.86 -8.52 -24.09
CA GLY A 132 -23.87 -8.88 -25.50
C GLY A 132 -24.57 -7.85 -26.39
N LEU A 133 -25.71 -7.31 -25.93
CA LEU A 133 -26.45 -6.26 -26.65
C LEU A 133 -25.71 -4.91 -26.65
N LEU A 134 -25.02 -4.59 -25.55
CA LEU A 134 -24.30 -3.32 -25.42
C LEU A 134 -22.93 -3.33 -26.11
N SER A 135 -22.40 -4.53 -26.42
CA SER A 135 -21.03 -4.76 -26.89
C SER A 135 -19.98 -4.21 -25.92
N ASP A 136 -20.29 -4.23 -24.63
CA ASP A 136 -19.40 -3.79 -23.54
C ASP A 136 -19.84 -4.44 -22.22
N THR A 137 -18.96 -4.44 -21.22
CA THR A 137 -19.22 -5.11 -19.94
C THR A 137 -19.80 -4.16 -18.90
N PHE A 138 -20.57 -4.70 -17.95
CA PHE A 138 -21.07 -3.92 -16.82
C PHE A 138 -19.91 -3.32 -16.02
N GLN A 139 -18.83 -4.08 -15.82
CA GLN A 139 -17.65 -3.57 -15.14
C GLN A 139 -16.96 -2.43 -15.91
N SER A 140 -16.94 -2.49 -17.25
CA SER A 140 -16.42 -1.39 -18.09
C SER A 140 -17.24 -0.10 -17.95
N PHE A 141 -18.54 -0.19 -17.68
CA PHE A 141 -19.35 1.01 -17.42
C PHE A 141 -19.15 1.55 -16.01
N LEU A 142 -19.06 0.65 -15.01
CA LEU A 142 -18.88 1.03 -13.61
C LEU A 142 -17.52 1.69 -13.32
N ILE A 143 -16.50 1.47 -14.16
CA ILE A 143 -15.19 2.14 -14.05
C ILE A 143 -15.21 3.57 -14.60
N LEU A 144 -16.15 3.93 -15.49
CA LEU A 144 -16.14 5.25 -16.15
C LEU A 144 -16.18 6.42 -15.17
N PRO A 145 -17.01 6.42 -14.10
CA PRO A 145 -16.98 7.47 -13.09
C PRO A 145 -15.63 7.60 -12.38
N ILE A 146 -14.91 6.50 -12.22
CA ILE A 146 -13.62 6.47 -11.52
C ILE A 146 -12.54 7.14 -12.38
N GLN A 147 -12.65 7.00 -13.70
CA GLN A 147 -11.71 7.58 -14.67
C GLN A 147 -11.93 9.07 -14.94
N ARG A 148 -13.12 9.63 -14.63
CA ARG A 148 -13.46 11.00 -14.99
C ARG A 148 -12.73 12.07 -14.17
N PRO A 149 -12.57 11.98 -12.83
CA PRO A 149 -11.84 12.97 -12.05
C PRO A 149 -10.37 13.17 -12.50
N PRO A 150 -9.57 12.10 -12.75
CA PRO A 150 -8.25 12.25 -13.35
C PRO A 150 -8.28 12.97 -14.71
N ARG A 151 -9.31 12.72 -15.53
CA ARG A 151 -9.47 13.40 -16.83
C ARG A 151 -9.73 14.90 -16.67
N TYR A 152 -10.52 15.32 -15.67
CA TYR A 152 -10.70 16.74 -15.36
C TYR A 152 -9.38 17.41 -14.98
N GLN A 153 -8.52 16.75 -14.19
CA GLN A 153 -7.20 17.29 -13.85
C GLN A 153 -6.33 17.49 -15.09
N LEU A 154 -6.27 16.51 -16.00
CA LEU A 154 -5.50 16.63 -17.24
C LEU A 154 -5.99 17.79 -18.11
N LEU A 155 -7.30 17.88 -18.34
CA LEU A 155 -7.90 18.95 -19.14
C LEU A 155 -7.68 20.33 -18.52
N LEU A 156 -7.81 20.46 -17.19
CA LEU A 156 -7.52 21.72 -16.49
C LEU A 156 -6.04 22.11 -16.57
N ARG A 157 -5.09 21.14 -16.47
CA ARG A 157 -3.66 21.43 -16.68
C ARG A 157 -3.40 21.96 -18.09
N GLU A 158 -4.04 21.38 -19.09
CA GLU A 158 -3.88 21.81 -20.47
C GLU A 158 -4.48 23.21 -20.70
N ILE A 159 -5.62 23.52 -20.07
CA ILE A 159 -6.19 24.89 -20.04
C ILE A 159 -5.21 25.87 -19.40
N ILE A 160 -4.63 25.53 -18.24
CA ILE A 160 -3.65 26.36 -17.53
C ILE A 160 -2.42 26.63 -18.43
N GLN A 161 -1.88 25.58 -19.06
CA GLN A 161 -0.72 25.69 -19.96
C GLN A 161 -1.01 26.51 -21.23
N SER A 162 -2.26 26.49 -21.69
CA SER A 162 -2.73 27.22 -22.87
C SER A 162 -3.18 28.65 -22.56
N THR A 163 -3.32 29.00 -21.28
CA THR A 163 -3.75 30.33 -20.83
C THR A 163 -2.54 31.28 -20.80
N PRO A 164 -2.65 32.52 -21.32
CA PRO A 164 -1.56 33.50 -21.25
C PRO A 164 -1.12 33.77 -19.80
N GLN A 165 0.18 33.85 -19.55
CA GLN A 165 0.76 34.04 -18.20
C GLN A 165 0.27 35.32 -17.50
N ASN A 166 -0.06 36.37 -18.27
CA ASN A 166 -0.57 37.63 -17.73
C ASN A 166 -2.11 37.64 -17.57
N SER A 167 -2.77 36.49 -17.76
CA SER A 167 -4.22 36.37 -17.63
C SER A 167 -4.65 36.47 -16.18
N GLN A 168 -5.66 37.32 -15.91
CA GLN A 168 -6.30 37.39 -14.59
C GLN A 168 -7.02 36.09 -14.22
N ASN A 169 -7.26 35.20 -15.18
CA ASN A 169 -7.96 33.93 -14.98
C ASN A 169 -7.06 32.80 -14.48
N LEU A 170 -5.74 32.91 -14.67
CA LEU A 170 -4.78 31.85 -14.39
C LEU A 170 -4.81 31.39 -12.91
N PRO A 171 -4.80 32.28 -11.90
CA PRO A 171 -4.83 31.88 -10.49
C PRO A 171 -6.12 31.12 -10.11
N PHE A 172 -7.24 31.39 -10.79
CA PHE A 172 -8.50 30.71 -10.53
C PHE A 172 -8.46 29.26 -11.02
N TYR A 173 -7.89 29.00 -12.21
CA TYR A 173 -7.73 27.63 -12.68
C TYR A 173 -6.78 26.83 -11.80
N GLU A 174 -5.68 27.44 -11.36
CA GLU A 174 -4.73 26.85 -10.41
C GLU A 174 -5.39 26.49 -9.07
N GLN A 175 -6.22 27.39 -8.53
CA GLN A 175 -6.98 27.12 -7.31
C GLN A 175 -7.98 25.97 -7.50
N ILE A 176 -8.70 25.94 -8.64
CA ILE A 176 -9.68 24.89 -8.93
C ILE A 176 -8.98 23.52 -9.02
N ILE A 177 -7.88 23.42 -9.78
CA ILE A 177 -7.19 22.14 -9.94
C ILE A 177 -6.57 21.66 -8.62
N GLN A 178 -6.05 22.57 -7.80
CA GLN A 178 -5.54 22.21 -6.47
C GLN A 178 -6.66 21.69 -5.57
N THR A 179 -7.81 22.37 -5.55
CA THR A 179 -8.98 21.94 -4.76
C THR A 179 -9.44 20.54 -5.20
N ILE A 180 -9.48 20.26 -6.51
CA ILE A 180 -9.83 18.94 -7.04
C ILE A 180 -8.80 17.89 -6.62
N ALA A 181 -7.49 18.22 -6.65
CA ALA A 181 -6.43 17.32 -6.20
C ALA A 181 -6.59 16.98 -4.71
N ASP A 182 -6.81 17.98 -3.86
CA ASP A 182 -7.00 17.78 -2.42
C ASP A 182 -8.24 16.90 -2.12
N ILE A 183 -9.35 17.09 -2.86
CA ILE A 183 -10.56 16.26 -2.73
C ILE A 183 -10.27 14.79 -3.10
N ILE A 184 -9.54 14.55 -4.20
CA ILE A 184 -9.20 13.19 -4.65
C ILE A 184 -8.25 12.53 -3.65
N THR A 185 -7.19 13.22 -3.23
CA THR A 185 -6.24 12.67 -2.26
C THR A 185 -6.93 12.33 -0.93
N ALA A 186 -7.81 13.20 -0.42
CA ALA A 186 -8.57 12.91 0.79
C ALA A 186 -9.52 11.72 0.64
N ALA A 187 -10.03 11.46 -0.58
CA ALA A 187 -10.86 10.29 -0.87
C ALA A 187 -10.04 9.00 -0.90
N ASP A 188 -8.90 9.02 -1.59
CA ASP A 188 -7.99 7.87 -1.68
C ASP A 188 -7.54 7.42 -0.28
N MET A 189 -7.17 8.38 0.59
CA MET A 189 -6.82 8.09 1.99
C MET A 189 -7.95 7.39 2.75
N LYS A 190 -9.22 7.80 2.56
CA LYS A 190 -10.36 7.14 3.21
C LYS A 190 -10.63 5.73 2.69
N ILE A 191 -10.37 5.50 1.40
CA ILE A 191 -10.50 4.17 0.80
C ILE A 191 -9.44 3.24 1.39
N GLU A 192 -8.20 3.71 1.48
CA GLU A 192 -7.10 2.97 2.13
C GLU A 192 -7.42 2.66 3.60
N GLU A 193 -7.88 3.65 4.37
CA GLU A 193 -8.32 3.47 5.77
C GLU A 193 -9.44 2.42 5.88
N PHE A 194 -10.43 2.44 4.98
CA PHE A 194 -11.53 1.48 5.00
C PHE A 194 -11.08 0.06 4.63
N GLU A 195 -10.18 -0.09 3.65
CA GLU A 195 -9.60 -1.40 3.28
C GLU A 195 -8.76 -1.96 4.43
N GLU A 196 -8.00 -1.10 5.11
CA GLU A 196 -7.27 -1.42 6.33
C GLU A 196 -8.21 -1.89 7.46
N GLU A 197 -9.33 -1.21 7.70
CA GLU A 197 -10.34 -1.61 8.69
C GLU A 197 -10.89 -3.02 8.43
N ILE A 198 -11.17 -3.36 7.17
CA ILE A 198 -11.60 -4.70 6.77
C ILE A 198 -10.51 -5.73 7.11
N GLN A 199 -9.26 -5.44 6.78
CA GLN A 199 -8.14 -6.35 7.07
C GLN A 199 -7.92 -6.53 8.57
N ILE A 200 -7.99 -5.46 9.35
CA ILE A 200 -7.89 -5.50 10.81
C ILE A 200 -9.04 -6.32 11.41
N SER A 201 -10.25 -6.20 10.86
CA SER A 201 -11.41 -6.99 11.29
C SER A 201 -11.25 -8.48 10.97
N ASP A 202 -10.77 -8.85 9.77
CA ASP A 202 -10.46 -10.25 9.44
C ASP A 202 -9.38 -10.80 10.38
N LEU A 203 -8.33 -10.00 10.60
CA LEU A 203 -7.22 -10.37 11.45
C LEU A 203 -7.64 -10.57 12.90
N GLN A 204 -8.53 -9.73 13.45
CA GLN A 204 -9.07 -9.89 14.81
C GLN A 204 -9.80 -11.24 14.97
N ASN A 205 -10.54 -11.68 13.94
CA ASN A 205 -11.23 -12.97 13.95
C ASN A 205 -10.25 -14.16 13.91
N ARG A 206 -9.04 -13.94 13.37
CA ARG A 206 -7.99 -14.97 13.24
C ARG A 206 -7.02 -14.98 14.45
N LEU A 207 -6.82 -13.84 15.11
CA LEU A 207 -5.96 -13.64 16.28
C LEU A 207 -6.77 -13.34 17.55
N ASN A 208 -7.17 -14.40 18.26
CA ASN A 208 -7.98 -14.25 19.47
C ASN A 208 -7.17 -13.84 20.72
N ASP A 209 -5.84 -13.95 20.66
CA ASP A 209 -4.91 -13.67 21.77
C ASP A 209 -4.22 -12.30 21.67
N PHE A 210 -4.67 -11.44 20.76
CA PHE A 210 -4.21 -10.07 20.61
C PHE A 210 -5.35 -9.15 20.18
N ASP A 211 -5.47 -8.00 20.82
CA ASP A 211 -6.40 -6.94 20.41
C ASP A 211 -5.77 -6.15 19.27
N THR A 212 -6.29 -6.34 18.06
CA THR A 212 -5.83 -5.64 16.87
C THR A 212 -6.31 -4.20 16.86
N TYR A 213 -7.39 -3.88 17.56
CA TYR A 213 -7.96 -2.53 17.61
C TYR A 213 -7.26 -1.66 18.65
N LYS A 214 -6.54 -0.64 18.18
CA LYS A 214 -5.95 0.39 19.04
C LYS A 214 -5.97 1.72 18.29
N LYS A 215 -6.36 2.80 18.97
CA LYS A 215 -6.37 4.13 18.37
C LYS A 215 -4.98 4.50 17.85
N GLY A 216 -4.89 4.89 16.58
CA GLY A 216 -3.62 5.26 15.90
C GLY A 216 -2.76 4.07 15.46
N ARG A 217 -3.23 2.83 15.62
CA ARG A 217 -2.58 1.65 15.06
C ARG A 217 -2.98 1.49 13.60
N HIS A 218 -1.99 1.37 12.74
CA HIS A 218 -2.16 1.08 11.32
C HIS A 218 -1.46 -0.24 10.96
N LEU A 219 -2.07 -1.08 10.15
CA LEU A 219 -1.51 -2.28 9.56
C LEU A 219 -0.70 -1.92 8.30
N TYR A 220 0.63 -2.07 8.36
CA TYR A 220 1.50 -1.78 7.22
C TYR A 220 1.89 -3.00 6.40
N PHE A 221 1.91 -4.19 7.00
CA PHE A 221 2.20 -5.42 6.25
C PHE A 221 1.65 -6.66 6.96
N MET A 222 1.21 -7.64 6.17
CA MET A 222 0.88 -8.98 6.64
C MET A 222 1.28 -10.02 5.58
N GLY A 223 1.98 -11.08 5.98
CA GLY A 223 2.43 -12.10 5.03
C GLY A 223 3.02 -13.35 5.65
N ASP A 224 2.95 -14.46 4.89
CA ASP A 224 3.56 -15.73 5.28
C ASP A 224 5.05 -15.76 4.98
N CYS A 225 5.80 -16.43 5.85
CA CYS A 225 7.22 -16.66 5.66
C CYS A 225 7.66 -18.00 6.24
N ASN A 226 8.82 -18.48 5.80
CA ASN A 226 9.51 -19.62 6.40
C ASN A 226 10.70 -19.16 7.23
N ASN A 227 10.71 -19.49 8.52
CA ASN A 227 11.77 -19.11 9.43
C ASN A 227 12.94 -20.11 9.39
N PHE A 228 14.15 -19.64 9.07
CA PHE A 228 15.38 -20.45 9.00
C PHE A 228 16.16 -20.55 10.32
N SER A 229 15.59 -20.14 11.45
CA SER A 229 16.27 -20.15 12.76
C SER A 229 16.54 -21.55 13.33
N ARG A 230 15.94 -22.62 12.80
CA ARG A 230 16.05 -24.00 13.35
C ARG A 230 16.18 -25.03 12.24
N LYS A 231 16.71 -26.21 12.59
CA LYS A 231 16.96 -27.40 11.73
C LYS A 231 15.78 -27.89 10.86
N LYS A 232 14.58 -27.34 11.04
CA LYS A 232 13.40 -27.51 10.18
C LYS A 232 12.79 -26.11 10.00
N GLY A 233 12.55 -25.69 8.76
CA GLY A 233 11.86 -24.44 8.48
C GLY A 233 10.48 -24.45 9.13
N GLU A 234 10.21 -23.48 10.00
CA GLU A 234 8.91 -23.32 10.65
C GLU A 234 8.13 -22.24 9.88
N GLN A 235 6.91 -22.56 9.44
CA GLN A 235 6.03 -21.59 8.80
C GLN A 235 5.55 -20.58 9.85
N ARG A 236 5.65 -19.29 9.51
CA ARG A 236 5.30 -18.16 10.37
C ARG A 236 4.51 -17.14 9.59
N HIS A 237 3.69 -16.39 10.28
CA HIS A 237 2.95 -15.26 9.75
C HIS A 237 3.48 -13.99 10.38
N ILE A 238 3.96 -13.06 9.56
CA ILE A 238 4.47 -11.76 10.00
C ILE A 238 3.36 -10.74 9.84
N ILE A 239 3.12 -9.97 10.90
CA ILE A 239 2.19 -8.83 10.89
C ILE A 239 2.96 -7.63 11.43
N LEU A 240 3.01 -6.56 10.65
CA LEU A 240 3.68 -5.32 11.00
C LEU A 240 2.63 -4.22 11.11
N PHE A 241 2.39 -3.77 12.33
CA PHE A 241 1.63 -2.57 12.62
C PHE A 241 2.56 -1.36 12.77
N SER A 242 1.97 -0.16 12.83
CA SER A 242 2.66 1.08 13.11
C SER A 242 3.36 1.07 14.47
N ASP A 243 2.82 0.38 15.48
CA ASP A 243 3.36 0.36 16.84
C ASP A 243 4.04 -0.96 17.23
N VAL A 244 3.77 -2.07 16.54
CA VAL A 244 4.30 -3.40 16.90
C VAL A 244 4.56 -4.29 15.70
N LEU A 245 5.60 -5.12 15.80
CA LEU A 245 5.84 -6.30 14.98
C LEU A 245 5.34 -7.54 15.71
N ILE A 246 4.49 -8.34 15.05
CA ILE A 246 3.96 -9.59 15.57
C ILE A 246 4.46 -10.74 14.70
N ILE A 247 4.98 -11.77 15.36
CA ILE A 247 5.28 -13.07 14.76
C ILE A 247 4.26 -14.06 15.28
N ALA A 248 3.48 -14.62 14.37
CA ALA A 248 2.43 -15.58 14.67
C ALA A 248 2.70 -16.93 13.98
N GLU A 249 1.96 -17.95 14.41
CA GLU A 249 1.93 -19.25 13.76
C GLU A 249 0.50 -19.77 13.58
N TYR A 250 0.31 -20.64 12.60
CA TYR A 250 -0.99 -21.26 12.34
C TYR A 250 -1.29 -22.36 13.36
N LYS A 251 -2.41 -22.23 14.07
CA LYS A 251 -3.04 -23.33 14.84
C LYS A 251 -3.90 -24.22 13.95
N SER A 252 -4.54 -23.61 12.96
CA SER A 252 -5.33 -24.25 11.90
C SER A 252 -5.30 -23.34 10.67
N SER A 253 -5.84 -23.77 9.53
CA SER A 253 -5.86 -22.95 8.30
C SER A 253 -6.33 -21.51 8.51
N ASN A 254 -7.32 -21.29 9.37
CA ASN A 254 -7.92 -19.97 9.60
C ASN A 254 -7.65 -19.37 11.00
N LYS A 255 -6.79 -19.99 11.83
CA LYS A 255 -6.51 -19.45 13.18
C LYS A 255 -5.02 -19.28 13.41
N LEU A 256 -4.67 -18.10 13.89
CA LEU A 256 -3.32 -17.73 14.26
C LEU A 256 -3.17 -17.75 15.79
N ARG A 257 -1.92 -17.94 16.24
CA ARG A 257 -1.50 -17.71 17.62
C ARG A 257 -0.32 -16.76 17.59
N VAL A 258 -0.31 -15.78 18.48
CA VAL A 258 0.86 -14.92 18.66
C VAL A 258 1.99 -15.70 19.34
N ASN A 259 3.17 -15.72 18.71
CA ASN A 259 4.37 -16.30 19.30
C ASN A 259 5.22 -15.22 19.97
N ASN A 260 5.29 -14.03 19.38
CA ASN A 260 6.10 -12.93 19.88
C ASN A 260 5.57 -11.59 19.38
N ILE A 261 5.59 -10.60 20.26
CA ILE A 261 5.27 -9.20 19.97
C ILE A 261 6.52 -8.38 20.28
N THR A 262 6.85 -7.42 19.43
CA THR A 262 8.00 -6.52 19.63
C THR A 262 7.58 -5.10 19.25
N GLU A 263 7.75 -4.15 20.14
CA GLU A 263 7.37 -2.75 19.90
C GLU A 263 8.22 -2.10 18.81
N SER A 264 7.65 -1.10 18.12
CA SER A 264 8.38 -0.27 17.16
C SER A 264 9.64 0.32 17.80
N GLY A 265 10.75 0.25 17.07
CA GLY A 265 12.07 0.64 17.57
C GLY A 265 12.80 -0.41 18.41
N GLN A 266 12.23 -1.59 18.64
CA GLN A 266 12.91 -2.71 19.30
C GLN A 266 13.31 -3.85 18.34
N TYR A 267 13.20 -3.62 17.03
CA TYR A 267 13.61 -4.56 15.99
C TYR A 267 14.19 -3.84 14.76
N LEU A 268 14.86 -4.62 13.92
CA LEU A 268 15.27 -4.23 12.56
C LEU A 268 14.77 -5.26 11.55
N ILE A 269 14.38 -4.78 10.38
CA ILE A 269 14.15 -5.60 9.21
C ILE A 269 15.18 -5.20 8.16
N LEU A 270 16.02 -6.14 7.73
CA LEU A 270 17.10 -5.90 6.80
C LEU A 270 16.96 -6.80 5.57
N ASP A 271 17.24 -6.22 4.40
CA ASP A 271 17.34 -6.97 3.15
C ASP A 271 18.49 -7.98 3.19
N VAL A 272 18.22 -9.19 2.68
CA VAL A 272 19.23 -10.22 2.43
C VAL A 272 19.32 -10.40 0.92
N LYS A 273 20.49 -10.11 0.35
CA LYS A 273 20.74 -10.33 -1.08
C LYS A 273 20.57 -11.80 -1.44
N ASP A 274 19.90 -12.02 -2.55
CA ASP A 274 19.63 -13.37 -3.04
C ASP A 274 20.92 -14.03 -3.55
N ASP A 275 21.06 -15.32 -3.28
CA ASP A 275 22.17 -16.16 -3.70
C ASP A 275 21.71 -17.61 -3.96
N SER A 276 22.65 -18.53 -4.16
CA SER A 276 22.32 -19.96 -4.42
C SER A 276 21.60 -20.66 -3.27
N SER A 277 21.64 -20.10 -2.06
CA SER A 277 21.14 -20.69 -0.82
C SER A 277 19.95 -19.93 -0.22
N PHE A 278 19.81 -18.64 -0.52
CA PHE A 278 18.80 -17.76 0.03
C PHE A 278 18.12 -16.97 -1.09
N ASN A 279 16.81 -17.15 -1.25
CA ASN A 279 16.00 -16.38 -2.18
C ASN A 279 14.89 -15.67 -1.42
N ASN A 280 14.59 -14.43 -1.80
CA ASN A 280 13.53 -13.62 -1.19
C ASN A 280 13.64 -13.53 0.35
N CYS A 281 14.85 -13.41 0.88
CA CYS A 281 15.07 -13.43 2.32
C CYS A 281 15.12 -12.03 2.95
N ILE A 282 14.70 -11.94 4.20
CA ILE A 282 14.92 -10.79 5.10
C ILE A 282 15.49 -11.29 6.43
N ASP A 283 16.27 -10.44 7.09
CA ASP A 283 16.71 -10.67 8.46
C ASP A 283 15.86 -9.81 9.41
N ILE A 284 15.14 -10.47 10.33
CA ILE A 284 14.46 -9.80 11.43
C ILE A 284 15.35 -9.90 12.66
N ARG A 285 15.88 -8.76 13.11
CA ARG A 285 16.78 -8.68 14.25
C ARG A 285 16.11 -8.08 15.46
N LYS A 286 16.26 -8.76 16.60
CA LYS A 286 15.69 -8.37 17.90
C LYS A 286 16.74 -8.55 19.00
N ARG A 287 16.50 -8.02 20.19
CA ARG A 287 17.47 -8.10 21.30
C ARG A 287 17.69 -9.53 21.78
N ASP A 288 16.61 -10.29 21.90
CA ASP A 288 16.59 -11.66 22.41
C ASP A 288 17.00 -12.68 21.33
N LYS A 289 16.36 -12.62 20.17
CA LYS A 289 16.52 -13.63 19.12
C LYS A 289 16.23 -13.04 17.75
N SER A 290 17.25 -13.11 16.91
CA SER A 290 17.15 -12.75 15.50
C SER A 290 16.96 -13.98 14.64
N PHE A 291 16.24 -13.84 13.53
CA PHE A 291 16.00 -14.93 12.60
C PHE A 291 15.88 -14.43 11.16
N ARG A 292 16.20 -15.32 10.23
CA ARG A 292 16.02 -15.09 8.79
C ARG A 292 14.68 -15.67 8.35
N ALA A 293 13.94 -14.89 7.57
CA ALA A 293 12.66 -15.29 7.01
C ALA A 293 12.75 -15.32 5.47
N SER A 294 12.33 -16.42 4.86
CA SER A 294 12.03 -16.48 3.41
C SER A 294 10.62 -15.98 3.17
N MET A 295 10.48 -14.94 2.37
CA MET A 295 9.18 -14.48 1.86
C MET A 295 8.73 -15.38 0.70
N ALA A 296 7.42 -15.49 0.48
CA ALA A 296 6.90 -16.38 -0.57
C ALA A 296 7.23 -15.85 -1.98
N THR A 297 7.29 -14.53 -2.15
CA THR A 297 7.56 -13.87 -3.43
C THR A 297 8.56 -12.72 -3.29
N PRO A 298 9.25 -12.32 -4.38
CA PRO A 298 10.08 -11.12 -4.39
C PRO A 298 9.28 -9.85 -4.06
N GLN A 299 8.02 -9.80 -4.48
CA GLN A 299 7.13 -8.67 -4.18
C GLN A 299 6.89 -8.55 -2.67
N GLN A 300 6.55 -9.65 -1.99
CA GLN A 300 6.35 -9.63 -0.53
C GLN A 300 7.60 -9.19 0.24
N LYS A 301 8.80 -9.53 -0.26
CA LYS A 301 10.07 -9.04 0.30
C LYS A 301 10.20 -7.53 0.15
N THR A 302 9.85 -6.98 -1.01
CA THR A 302 9.85 -5.53 -1.23
C THR A 302 8.81 -4.84 -0.35
N ASP A 303 7.60 -5.39 -0.25
CA ASP A 303 6.48 -4.82 0.50
C ASP A 303 6.81 -4.69 2.00
N ILE A 304 7.37 -5.73 2.63
CA ILE A 304 7.75 -5.67 4.06
C ILE A 304 8.90 -4.69 4.32
N LEU A 305 9.85 -4.55 3.39
CA LEU A 305 10.95 -3.58 3.52
C LEU A 305 10.43 -2.14 3.40
N ASN A 306 9.52 -1.88 2.46
CA ASN A 306 8.86 -0.58 2.32
C ASN A 306 7.98 -0.25 3.52
N ALA A 307 7.19 -1.23 4.00
CA ALA A 307 6.37 -1.10 5.20
C ALA A 307 7.22 -0.81 6.45
N PHE A 308 8.40 -1.42 6.58
CA PHE A 308 9.32 -1.11 7.66
C PHE A 308 9.84 0.33 7.56
N ASN A 309 10.22 0.81 6.38
CA ASN A 309 10.66 2.19 6.20
C ASN A 309 9.54 3.19 6.53
N LEU A 310 8.31 2.92 6.08
CA LEU A 310 7.14 3.72 6.42
C LEU A 310 6.91 3.76 7.94
N MET A 311 7.05 2.62 8.63
CA MET A 311 6.98 2.54 10.09
C MET A 311 8.05 3.39 10.77
N LEU A 312 9.27 3.40 10.24
CA LEU A 312 10.34 4.24 10.77
C LEU A 312 10.02 5.73 10.59
N GLU A 313 9.59 6.13 9.40
CA GLU A 313 9.24 7.51 9.09
C GLU A 313 8.10 8.03 9.97
N ASN A 314 6.99 7.29 10.05
CA ASN A 314 5.82 7.70 10.81
C ASN A 314 6.06 7.74 12.33
N ASN A 315 7.01 6.94 12.84
CA ASN A 315 7.40 6.96 14.24
C ASN A 315 8.63 7.83 14.55
N ASN A 316 9.14 8.60 13.57
CA ASN A 316 10.36 9.39 13.71
C ASN A 316 11.59 8.58 14.18
N LEU A 317 11.68 7.32 13.76
CA LEU A 317 12.78 6.42 14.09
C LEU A 317 13.85 6.44 12.99
N GLN A 318 15.12 6.48 13.39
CA GLN A 318 16.24 6.45 12.45
C GLN A 318 16.85 5.07 12.37
N LEU A 319 16.94 4.50 11.14
CA LEU A 319 17.54 3.18 10.89
C LEU A 319 18.93 3.05 11.52
N LYS A 320 19.78 4.07 11.35
CA LYS A 320 21.14 4.11 11.92
C LYS A 320 21.12 4.00 13.45
N ARG A 321 20.14 4.59 14.12
CA ARG A 321 20.00 4.50 15.58
C ARG A 321 19.61 3.10 16.02
N LEU A 322 18.71 2.45 15.28
CA LEU A 322 18.31 1.07 15.55
C LEU A 322 19.45 0.08 15.34
N GLU A 323 20.27 0.24 14.28
CA GLU A 323 21.45 -0.60 14.05
C GLU A 323 22.43 -0.63 15.23
N MET A 324 22.43 0.39 16.08
CA MET A 324 23.29 0.51 17.25
C MET A 324 22.71 -0.12 18.52
N LEU A 325 21.45 -0.56 18.51
CA LEU A 325 20.79 -1.15 19.69
C LEU A 325 21.28 -2.57 20.03
N GLY A 326 22.29 -3.08 19.31
CA GLY A 326 22.99 -4.31 19.67
C GLY A 326 22.16 -5.58 19.50
N PHE A 327 21.21 -5.60 18.56
CA PHE A 327 20.36 -6.77 18.29
C PHE A 327 21.17 -8.04 18.04
N ALA A 328 20.61 -9.19 18.45
CA ALA A 328 21.24 -10.50 18.31
C ALA A 328 21.62 -10.77 16.83
N PRO A 329 22.71 -11.51 16.54
CA PRO A 329 23.11 -11.77 15.18
C PRO A 329 22.25 -12.91 14.59
N ILE A 330 22.19 -13.01 13.27
CA ILE A 330 21.54 -14.12 12.59
C ILE A 330 22.51 -15.31 12.57
N TRP A 331 22.18 -16.38 13.28
CA TRP A 331 22.99 -17.58 13.26
C TRP A 331 22.67 -18.40 12.03
N ILE A 332 23.62 -18.46 11.08
CA ILE A 332 23.48 -19.31 9.92
C ILE A 332 23.78 -20.76 10.34
N PRO A 333 22.84 -21.71 10.11
CA PRO A 333 23.07 -23.11 10.44
C PRO A 333 24.32 -23.66 9.75
N ASP A 334 25.09 -24.49 10.45
CA ASP A 334 26.34 -25.04 9.95
C ASP A 334 26.15 -25.77 8.60
N GLU A 335 25.05 -26.49 8.42
CA GLU A 335 24.72 -27.21 7.18
C GLU A 335 24.71 -26.29 5.95
N ASN A 336 24.35 -25.02 6.14
CA ASN A 336 24.25 -24.00 5.09
C ASN A 336 25.52 -23.13 4.98
N ALA A 337 26.58 -23.50 5.71
CA ALA A 337 27.87 -22.81 5.68
C ALA A 337 28.99 -23.82 5.37
N PRO A 338 29.17 -24.24 4.09
CA PRO A 338 30.25 -25.16 3.71
C PRO A 338 31.63 -24.49 3.68
N ILE A 339 31.66 -23.17 3.49
CA ILE A 339 32.87 -22.35 3.40
C ILE A 339 32.81 -21.17 4.35
N CYS A 340 33.98 -20.64 4.73
CA CYS A 340 34.11 -19.42 5.51
C CYS A 340 33.48 -18.24 4.76
N MET A 341 32.51 -17.58 5.37
CA MET A 341 31.79 -16.44 4.78
C MET A 341 32.61 -15.14 4.72
N LEU A 342 33.91 -15.21 5.03
CA LEU A 342 34.85 -14.09 4.93
C LEU A 342 35.99 -14.35 3.94
N CYS A 343 36.64 -15.51 4.02
CA CYS A 343 37.79 -15.83 3.16
C CYS A 343 37.52 -16.92 2.12
N GLY A 344 36.36 -17.58 2.15
CA GLY A 344 36.01 -18.66 1.22
C GLY A 344 36.65 -20.01 1.54
N ASP A 345 37.52 -20.13 2.56
CA ASP A 345 38.15 -21.40 2.92
C ASP A 345 37.10 -22.46 3.31
N PRO A 346 37.15 -23.69 2.76
CA PRO A 346 36.23 -24.75 3.12
C PRO A 346 36.43 -25.22 4.56
N PHE A 347 35.32 -25.46 5.26
CA PHE A 347 35.38 -26.00 6.62
C PHE A 347 35.71 -27.50 6.61
N THR A 348 36.48 -27.95 7.60
CA THR A 348 36.85 -29.35 7.78
C THR A 348 36.55 -29.80 9.21
N LYS A 349 36.20 -31.08 9.40
CA LYS A 349 35.80 -31.60 10.73
C LYS A 349 36.89 -31.48 11.80
N LEU A 350 38.16 -31.55 11.41
CA LEU A 350 39.29 -31.67 12.35
C LEU A 350 40.09 -30.38 12.50
N THR A 351 40.40 -29.67 11.42
CA THR A 351 41.40 -28.59 11.42
C THR A 351 40.82 -27.20 11.18
N ASN A 352 39.76 -27.08 10.37
CA ASN A 352 39.11 -25.81 10.04
C ASN A 352 37.66 -25.79 10.53
N ARG A 353 37.49 -25.67 11.85
CA ARG A 353 36.18 -25.68 12.53
C ARG A 353 35.44 -24.35 12.32
N LYS A 354 34.12 -24.41 12.50
CA LYS A 354 33.18 -23.29 12.35
C LYS A 354 33.15 -22.41 13.60
N HIS A 355 33.13 -21.09 13.41
CA HIS A 355 32.98 -20.09 14.46
C HIS A 355 31.99 -19.01 14.00
N HIS A 356 31.13 -18.50 14.89
CA HIS A 356 30.16 -17.47 14.52
C HIS A 356 30.56 -16.10 15.05
N CYS A 357 30.63 -15.12 14.15
CA CYS A 357 30.80 -13.72 14.53
C CYS A 357 29.66 -13.28 15.45
N ARG A 358 29.97 -12.74 16.63
CA ARG A 358 28.92 -12.31 17.56
C ARG A 358 28.20 -11.05 17.10
N TYR A 359 28.77 -10.25 16.21
CA TYR A 359 28.09 -9.05 15.68
C TYR A 359 27.18 -9.35 14.48
N CYS A 360 27.71 -9.96 13.40
CA CYS A 360 26.93 -10.24 12.18
C CYS A 360 26.38 -11.66 12.06
N GLY A 361 26.89 -12.63 12.83
CA GLY A 361 26.43 -14.01 12.82
C GLY A 361 27.03 -14.91 11.74
N TYR A 362 27.88 -14.36 10.86
CA TYR A 362 28.56 -15.14 9.83
C TYR A 362 29.38 -16.29 10.41
N CYS A 363 29.29 -17.43 9.73
CA CYS A 363 30.12 -18.60 10.01
C CYS A 363 31.49 -18.42 9.34
N ILE A 364 32.52 -18.34 10.16
CA ILE A 364 33.89 -17.99 9.79
C ILE A 364 34.90 -18.98 10.36
N CYS A 365 36.09 -19.04 9.76
CA CYS A 365 37.18 -19.88 10.22
C CYS A 365 37.95 -19.26 11.39
N LYS A 366 38.78 -20.07 12.06
CA LYS A 366 39.62 -19.60 13.18
C LYS A 366 40.51 -18.42 12.80
N LYS A 367 41.05 -18.38 11.57
CA LYS A 367 41.88 -17.26 11.09
C LYS A 367 41.10 -15.93 11.02
N CYS A 368 39.81 -16.00 10.73
CA CYS A 368 38.92 -14.84 10.63
C CYS A 368 38.26 -14.47 11.98
N PHE A 369 38.39 -15.32 13.00
CA PHE A 369 37.81 -15.19 14.35
C PHE A 369 38.87 -14.76 15.39
N GLN A 370 39.67 -13.73 15.05
CA GLN A 370 40.79 -13.28 15.89
C GLN A 370 40.49 -12.00 16.68
N ASN A 371 39.43 -11.26 16.32
CA ASN A 371 39.19 -9.92 16.82
C ASN A 371 38.14 -9.91 17.93
N LYS A 372 38.40 -9.16 19.01
CA LYS A 372 37.44 -8.87 20.08
C LYS A 372 37.19 -7.37 20.19
N ILE A 373 35.94 -6.96 20.30
CA ILE A 373 35.56 -5.57 20.52
C ILE A 373 34.27 -5.49 21.34
N VAL A 374 34.08 -4.39 22.06
CA VAL A 374 32.79 -4.08 22.70
C VAL A 374 31.77 -3.83 21.60
N CYS A 375 30.79 -4.72 21.48
CA CYS A 375 29.74 -4.57 20.48
C CYS A 375 28.73 -3.52 20.95
N PRO A 376 28.42 -2.51 20.11
CA PRO A 376 27.38 -1.53 20.43
C PRO A 376 26.08 -2.20 20.90
N GLY A 377 25.51 -1.70 22.00
CA GLY A 377 24.24 -2.18 22.54
C GLY A 377 24.24 -3.58 23.19
N ARG A 378 25.41 -4.24 23.36
CA ARG A 378 25.51 -5.59 23.97
C ARG A 378 26.22 -5.64 25.31
N GLY A 379 26.24 -4.50 26.01
CA GLY A 379 26.93 -4.33 27.28
C GLY A 379 28.44 -4.11 27.11
N PRO A 380 29.18 -3.96 28.22
CA PRO A 380 30.58 -3.54 28.21
C PRO A 380 31.57 -4.66 27.86
N GLU A 381 31.12 -5.92 27.82
CA GLU A 381 31.98 -7.09 27.64
C GLU A 381 32.41 -7.30 26.17
N PRO A 382 33.72 -7.32 25.85
CA PRO A 382 34.20 -7.54 24.49
C PRO A 382 33.77 -8.88 23.90
N GLN A 383 33.14 -8.84 22.73
CA GLN A 383 32.67 -10.00 22.00
C GLN A 383 33.58 -10.34 20.83
N GLN A 384 33.68 -11.63 20.51
CA GLN A 384 34.41 -12.10 19.32
C GLN A 384 33.67 -11.75 18.03
N VAL A 385 34.36 -11.08 17.10
CA VAL A 385 33.80 -10.59 15.83
C VAL A 385 34.71 -10.92 14.64
N CYS A 386 34.14 -10.93 13.44
CA CYS A 386 34.94 -11.04 12.21
C CYS A 386 35.71 -9.74 11.94
N LYS A 387 36.75 -9.81 11.10
CA LYS A 387 37.56 -8.65 10.70
C LYS A 387 36.73 -7.47 10.20
N ASN A 388 35.79 -7.70 9.28
CA ASN A 388 34.94 -6.63 8.74
C ASN A 388 34.09 -5.94 9.82
N CYS A 389 33.56 -6.71 10.78
CA CYS A 389 32.78 -6.13 11.89
C CYS A 389 33.68 -5.36 12.86
N TYR A 390 34.88 -5.85 13.12
CA TYR A 390 35.87 -5.16 13.95
C TYR A 390 36.21 -3.78 13.38
N GLU A 391 36.59 -3.72 12.10
CA GLU A 391 36.91 -2.48 11.39
C GLU A 391 35.70 -1.55 11.33
N LYS A 392 34.51 -2.09 11.03
CA LYS A 392 33.26 -1.30 11.00
C LYS A 392 32.97 -0.66 12.34
N ILE A 393 33.10 -1.39 13.45
CA ILE A 393 32.82 -0.88 14.80
C ILE A 393 33.89 0.13 15.24
N LEU A 394 35.16 -0.10 14.90
CA LEU A 394 36.24 0.88 15.17
C LEU A 394 36.03 2.21 14.45
N ALA A 395 35.44 2.18 13.25
CA ALA A 395 35.13 3.38 12.48
C ALA A 395 33.84 4.08 12.95
N MET A 396 33.09 3.53 13.92
CA MET A 396 31.92 4.20 14.49
C MET A 396 32.36 5.30 15.46
N ASP A 397 31.57 6.38 15.53
CA ASP A 397 31.78 7.46 16.49
C ASP A 397 31.78 6.88 17.93
N PRO A 398 32.78 7.16 18.79
CA PRO A 398 32.81 6.65 20.16
C PRO A 398 31.55 6.97 20.98
N ARG A 399 30.86 8.08 20.68
CA ARG A 399 29.56 8.46 21.28
C ARG A 399 28.42 7.52 20.89
N MET A 400 28.62 6.68 19.87
CA MET A 400 27.66 5.70 19.36
C MET A 400 27.88 4.28 19.94
N ILE A 401 29.01 4.02 20.60
CA ILE A 401 29.37 2.68 21.14
C ILE A 401 28.78 2.47 22.54
N LEU A 402 28.57 3.55 23.28
CA LEU A 402 27.91 3.58 24.57
C LEU A 402 26.64 4.42 24.43
N PRO A 403 25.45 3.83 24.21
CA PRO A 403 24.24 4.60 24.42
C PRO A 403 24.22 4.96 25.91
N GLU A 404 24.35 6.25 26.23
CA GLU A 404 23.92 6.74 27.54
C GLU A 404 22.52 6.16 27.79
N ILE A 405 22.37 5.45 28.91
CA ILE A 405 21.10 4.83 29.34
C ILE A 405 20.12 5.91 29.83
N SER A 406 20.36 7.18 29.51
CA SER A 406 19.62 8.33 30.01
C SER A 406 18.95 9.08 28.85
N GLU A 407 17.92 8.47 28.29
CA GLU A 407 16.65 9.17 28.03
C GLU A 407 15.62 8.15 27.54
N PRO A 408 14.43 8.07 28.15
CA PRO A 408 13.36 7.24 27.61
C PRO A 408 13.01 7.76 26.21
N ILE A 409 13.05 6.86 25.23
CA ILE A 409 12.65 7.11 23.83
C ILE A 409 11.15 7.48 23.74
N PHE A 410 10.40 7.31 24.84
CA PHE A 410 9.00 7.64 24.97
C PHE A 410 8.83 8.93 25.79
N GLN A 411 8.60 10.05 25.11
CA GLN A 411 7.77 11.12 25.70
C GLN A 411 6.33 10.83 25.27
N THR A 412 5.45 10.85 26.28
CA THR A 412 4.01 10.52 26.27
C THR A 412 3.20 11.20 25.18
#